data_AF-A0A1W1CPY6-F1
#
_entry.id   AF-A0A1W1CPY6-F1
#
_cell.length_a   1.000
_cell.length_b   1.000
_cell.length_c   1.000
_cell.angle_alpha   90.00
_cell.angle_beta   90.00
_cell.angle_gamma   90.00
#
_symmetry.space_group_name_H-M   'P 1'
#
loop_
_entity.id
_entity.type
_entity.pdbx_description
1 polymer ?
#
loop_
_entity_poly.entity_id
_entity_poly.type
_entity_poly.pdbx_seq_one_letter_code
_entity_poly.pdbx_strand_id
1 'polypeptide(L)'
;MTTENMQRKNLSVYDETLAIIDYIAVSIEKTPEEVIKFLNRIKNFRNGVLKQGIEDDEKQIYYKIEGILQDIGNITVSALLNRVRQTNVHELLKTELSKGSITFIVAQILNKLYQDTQDENLLQQAIQEVIKNNYSKRETQKYINDLLNKNGYIKTDELLEYKNKLKKISRAKIDKLDDEQKQQFQMLLDEMIKIIS
;
A
#
# COMPACT_ATOMS: atom_id res chain seq x y z
N MET A 1 30.12 -28.30 -19.57
CA MET A 1 30.25 -27.45 -18.35
C MET A 1 30.38 -26.00 -18.81
N THR A 2 29.78 -24.95 -18.25
CA THR A 2 28.56 -24.71 -17.46
C THR A 2 28.52 -23.19 -17.36
N THR A 3 27.69 -22.49 -18.16
CA THR A 3 27.47 -21.05 -17.96
C THR A 3 26.16 -20.51 -18.54
N GLU A 4 25.44 -21.26 -19.38
CA GLU A 4 24.21 -20.78 -20.04
C GLU A 4 22.94 -20.83 -19.18
N ASN A 5 22.98 -21.42 -17.98
CA ASN A 5 21.77 -21.73 -17.19
C ASN A 5 21.63 -21.04 -15.83
N MET A 6 22.33 -19.93 -15.56
CA MET A 6 22.25 -19.25 -14.24
C MET A 6 21.89 -17.75 -14.26
N GLN A 7 21.63 -17.14 -15.42
CA GLN A 7 21.25 -15.71 -15.50
C GLN A 7 19.74 -15.46 -15.70
N ARG A 8 18.90 -16.50 -15.63
CA ARG A 8 17.43 -16.38 -15.50
C ARG A 8 17.01 -16.75 -14.07
N LYS A 9 16.86 -15.75 -13.20
CA LYS A 9 15.86 -15.70 -12.10
C LYS A 9 16.25 -14.65 -11.08
N ASN A 10 15.64 -13.47 -11.21
CA ASN A 10 14.97 -12.76 -10.12
C ASN A 10 14.22 -11.60 -10.76
N LEU A 11 13.19 -11.94 -11.56
CA LEU A 11 12.18 -10.95 -11.91
C LEU A 11 11.64 -10.42 -10.57
N SER A 12 11.57 -9.10 -10.40
CA SER A 12 11.03 -8.57 -9.16
C SER A 12 9.56 -8.99 -9.03
N VAL A 13 9.05 -9.15 -7.80
CA VAL A 13 7.62 -9.48 -7.59
C VAL A 13 6.69 -8.49 -8.31
N TYR A 14 7.17 -7.27 -8.54
CA TYR A 14 6.49 -6.24 -9.33
C TYR A 14 6.42 -6.59 -10.82
N ASP A 15 7.57 -6.88 -11.44
CA ASP A 15 7.65 -7.25 -12.85
C ASP A 15 6.89 -8.56 -13.13
N GLU A 16 6.91 -9.48 -12.16
CA GLU A 16 6.13 -10.72 -12.21
C GLU A 16 4.63 -10.40 -12.17
N THR A 17 4.23 -9.45 -11.32
CA THR A 17 2.84 -9.00 -11.22
C THR A 17 2.38 -8.32 -12.50
N LEU A 18 3.20 -7.46 -13.10
CA LEU A 18 2.88 -6.82 -14.39
C LEU A 18 2.78 -7.85 -15.51
N ALA A 19 3.77 -8.74 -15.64
CA ALA A 19 3.77 -9.78 -16.65
C ALA A 19 2.55 -10.72 -16.53
N ILE A 20 2.12 -11.04 -15.30
CA ILE A 20 0.90 -11.82 -15.06
C ILE A 20 -0.34 -11.05 -15.51
N ILE A 21 -0.45 -9.75 -15.18
CA ILE A 21 -1.60 -8.93 -15.59
C ILE A 21 -1.65 -8.77 -17.10
N ASP A 22 -0.52 -8.52 -17.75
CA ASP A 22 -0.42 -8.39 -19.21
C ASP A 22 -0.79 -9.70 -19.91
N TYR A 23 -0.31 -10.83 -19.38
CA TYR A 23 -0.67 -12.14 -19.90
C TYR A 23 -2.18 -12.42 -19.78
N ILE A 24 -2.79 -12.07 -18.64
CA ILE A 24 -4.24 -12.18 -18.45
C ILE A 24 -4.98 -11.27 -19.43
N ALA A 25 -4.54 -10.02 -19.57
CA ALA A 25 -5.13 -9.01 -20.44
C ALA A 25 -5.20 -9.50 -21.90
N VAL A 26 -4.08 -10.01 -22.42
CA VAL A 26 -4.02 -10.63 -23.75
C VAL A 26 -4.94 -11.86 -23.83
N SER A 27 -4.94 -12.70 -22.80
CA SER A 27 -5.72 -13.95 -22.79
C SER A 27 -7.24 -13.73 -22.79
N ILE A 28 -7.72 -12.57 -22.37
CA ILE A 28 -9.16 -12.25 -22.30
C ILE A 28 -9.55 -11.07 -23.19
N GLU A 29 -8.65 -10.62 -24.07
CA GLU A 29 -8.85 -9.51 -25.00
C GLU A 29 -9.30 -8.22 -24.30
N LYS A 30 -8.63 -7.88 -23.20
CA LYS A 30 -8.89 -6.68 -22.40
C LYS A 30 -7.61 -5.90 -22.15
N THR A 31 -7.73 -4.66 -21.69
CA THR A 31 -6.57 -3.91 -21.20
C THR A 31 -6.21 -4.33 -19.75
N PRO A 32 -4.94 -4.15 -19.31
CA PRO A 32 -4.54 -4.36 -17.92
C PRO A 32 -5.46 -3.67 -16.89
N GLU A 33 -5.89 -2.44 -17.18
CA GLU A 33 -6.77 -1.66 -16.30
C GLU A 33 -8.16 -2.31 -16.19
N GLU A 34 -8.70 -2.79 -17.30
CA GLU A 34 -9.98 -3.51 -17.33
C GLU A 34 -9.90 -4.83 -16.57
N VAL A 35 -8.78 -5.56 -16.66
CA VAL A 35 -8.52 -6.76 -15.85
C VAL A 35 -8.56 -6.41 -14.37
N ILE A 36 -7.81 -5.39 -13.95
CA ILE A 36 -7.76 -5.00 -12.53
C ILE A 36 -9.14 -4.57 -12.01
N LYS A 37 -9.89 -3.81 -12.82
CA LYS A 37 -11.26 -3.38 -12.48
C LYS A 37 -12.20 -4.58 -12.36
N PHE A 38 -12.12 -5.52 -13.28
CA PHE A 38 -12.89 -6.76 -13.28
C PHE A 38 -12.58 -7.61 -12.03
N LEU A 39 -11.30 -7.87 -11.73
CA LEU A 39 -10.91 -8.66 -10.56
C LEU A 39 -11.37 -8.02 -9.24
N ASN A 40 -11.31 -6.68 -9.13
CA ASN A 40 -11.85 -5.97 -7.97
C ASN A 40 -13.38 -6.09 -7.87
N ARG A 41 -14.11 -6.03 -8.99
CA ARG A 41 -15.57 -6.25 -9.03
C ARG A 41 -15.93 -7.64 -8.51
N ILE A 42 -15.29 -8.69 -9.02
CA ILE A 42 -15.53 -10.07 -8.57
C ILE A 42 -15.23 -10.23 -7.07
N LYS A 43 -14.12 -9.68 -6.61
CA LYS A 43 -13.76 -9.71 -5.18
C LYS A 43 -14.82 -9.03 -4.32
N ASN A 44 -15.32 -7.87 -4.72
CA ASN A 44 -16.35 -7.13 -3.99
C ASN A 44 -17.69 -7.88 -3.96
N PHE A 45 -18.06 -8.55 -5.05
CA PHE A 45 -19.22 -9.44 -5.07
C PHE A 45 -19.06 -10.63 -4.12
N ARG A 46 -17.92 -11.34 -4.18
CA ARG A 46 -17.64 -12.50 -3.30
C ARG A 46 -17.65 -12.12 -1.81
N ASN A 47 -17.27 -10.89 -1.49
CA ASN A 47 -17.30 -10.36 -0.13
C ASN A 47 -18.68 -9.83 0.30
N GLY A 48 -19.70 -9.94 -0.55
CA GLY A 48 -21.05 -9.43 -0.28
C GLY A 48 -21.17 -7.90 -0.27
N VAL A 49 -20.13 -7.19 -0.73
CA VAL A 49 -20.11 -5.71 -0.81
C VAL A 49 -20.91 -5.24 -2.03
N LEU A 50 -20.82 -5.96 -3.15
CA LEU A 50 -21.61 -5.68 -4.34
C LEU A 50 -22.95 -6.42 -4.27
N LYS A 51 -24.07 -5.69 -4.34
CA LYS A 51 -25.42 -6.25 -4.33
C LYS A 51 -25.91 -6.73 -5.70
N GLN A 52 -25.34 -6.19 -6.78
CA GLN A 52 -25.62 -6.64 -8.13
C GLN A 52 -24.89 -7.96 -8.39
N GLY A 53 -25.58 -8.90 -9.06
CA GLY A 53 -25.02 -10.18 -9.48
C GLY A 53 -23.89 -10.04 -10.50
N ILE A 54 -23.09 -11.10 -10.62
CA ILE A 54 -22.14 -11.29 -11.73
C ILE A 54 -22.83 -12.09 -12.82
N GLU A 55 -22.71 -11.66 -14.07
CA GLU A 55 -23.26 -12.34 -15.25
C GLU A 55 -22.52 -13.67 -15.54
N ASP A 56 -23.13 -14.56 -16.33
CA ASP A 56 -22.54 -15.90 -16.56
C ASP A 56 -21.28 -15.86 -17.43
N ASP A 57 -21.17 -14.91 -18.34
CA ASP A 57 -19.96 -14.60 -19.11
C ASP A 57 -18.82 -14.10 -18.21
N GLU A 58 -19.12 -13.22 -17.25
CA GLU A 58 -18.15 -12.75 -16.26
C GLU A 58 -17.64 -13.93 -15.39
N LYS A 59 -18.49 -14.89 -15.03
CA LYS A 59 -18.04 -16.10 -14.32
C LYS A 59 -17.08 -16.94 -15.16
N GLN A 60 -17.37 -17.12 -16.45
CA GLN A 60 -16.48 -17.87 -17.35
C GLN A 60 -15.11 -17.20 -17.48
N ILE A 61 -15.08 -15.86 -17.62
CA ILE A 61 -13.85 -15.08 -17.63
C ILE A 61 -13.08 -15.27 -16.32
N TYR A 62 -13.75 -15.23 -15.18
CA TYR A 62 -13.11 -15.46 -13.88
C TYR A 62 -12.45 -16.84 -13.77
N TYR A 63 -13.13 -17.91 -14.19
CA TYR A 63 -12.55 -19.25 -14.18
C TYR A 63 -11.33 -19.38 -15.11
N LYS A 64 -11.38 -18.73 -16.27
CA LYS A 64 -10.22 -18.66 -17.18
C LYS A 64 -9.03 -17.99 -16.50
N ILE A 65 -9.25 -16.90 -15.77
CA ILE A 65 -8.19 -16.20 -15.02
C ILE A 65 -7.66 -17.07 -13.86
N GLU A 66 -8.52 -17.76 -13.12
CA GLU A 66 -8.06 -18.68 -12.07
C GLU A 66 -7.20 -19.82 -12.62
N GLY A 67 -7.56 -20.39 -13.77
CA GLY A 67 -6.74 -21.41 -14.46
C GLY A 67 -5.35 -20.88 -14.80
N ILE A 68 -5.28 -19.69 -15.42
CA ILE A 68 -4.02 -19.01 -15.74
C ILE A 68 -3.15 -18.84 -14.49
N LEU A 69 -3.74 -18.40 -13.38
CA LEU A 69 -2.99 -18.13 -12.15
C LEU A 69 -2.53 -19.41 -11.42
N GLN A 70 -3.27 -20.52 -11.56
CA GLN A 70 -2.79 -21.83 -11.12
C GLN A 70 -1.56 -22.25 -11.92
N ASP A 71 -1.62 -22.15 -13.25
CA ASP A 71 -0.54 -22.60 -14.15
C ASP A 71 0.76 -21.81 -13.95
N ILE A 72 0.68 -20.51 -13.64
CA ILE A 72 1.87 -19.64 -13.48
C ILE A 72 2.58 -19.88 -12.14
N GLY A 73 1.89 -20.34 -11.10
CA GLY A 73 2.53 -20.54 -9.79
C GLY A 73 1.59 -20.65 -8.59
N ASN A 74 0.38 -21.18 -8.78
CA ASN A 74 -0.63 -21.31 -7.71
C ASN A 74 -0.93 -19.98 -7.00
N ILE A 75 -0.99 -18.88 -7.75
CA ILE A 75 -1.33 -17.57 -7.22
C ILE A 75 -2.86 -17.46 -7.17
N THR A 76 -3.41 -16.90 -6.10
CA THR A 76 -4.86 -16.61 -6.04
C THR A 76 -5.16 -15.23 -6.59
N VAL A 77 -6.37 -14.99 -7.10
CA VAL A 77 -6.82 -13.65 -7.53
C VAL A 77 -6.66 -12.62 -6.40
N SER A 78 -6.92 -13.02 -5.15
CA SER A 78 -6.72 -12.15 -3.98
C SER A 78 -5.24 -11.83 -3.75
N ALA A 79 -4.34 -12.80 -3.94
CA ALA A 79 -2.91 -12.57 -3.86
C ALA A 79 -2.43 -11.64 -4.98
N LEU A 80 -2.89 -11.84 -6.22
CA LEU A 80 -2.59 -10.96 -7.34
C LEU A 80 -3.08 -9.53 -7.08
N LEU A 81 -4.32 -9.34 -6.64
CA LEU A 81 -4.86 -8.02 -6.28
C LEU A 81 -4.13 -7.37 -5.11
N ASN A 82 -3.58 -8.15 -4.19
CA ASN A 82 -2.72 -7.61 -3.13
C ASN A 82 -1.38 -7.12 -3.68
N ARG A 83 -0.80 -7.84 -4.65
CA ARG A 83 0.40 -7.40 -5.36
C ARG A 83 0.11 -6.15 -6.20
N VAL A 84 -1.01 -6.10 -6.94
CA VAL A 84 -1.44 -4.93 -7.73
C VAL A 84 -1.71 -3.70 -6.86
N ARG A 85 -2.37 -3.84 -5.70
CA ARG A 85 -2.57 -2.70 -4.79
C ARG A 85 -1.27 -2.13 -4.26
N GLN A 86 -0.25 -2.97 -4.19
CA GLN A 86 1.10 -2.58 -3.83
C GLN A 86 1.86 -1.93 -5.00
N THR A 87 1.35 -1.99 -6.25
CA THR A 87 1.97 -1.46 -7.48
C THR A 87 1.37 -0.14 -7.99
N ASN A 88 0.45 0.51 -7.28
CA ASN A 88 -0.09 1.82 -7.69
C ASN A 88 0.90 2.95 -7.31
N VAL A 89 1.99 3.03 -8.06
CA VAL A 89 3.14 3.93 -7.83
C VAL A 89 3.06 5.15 -8.74
N HIS A 90 3.48 6.32 -8.26
CA HIS A 90 3.64 7.54 -9.05
C HIS A 90 4.47 7.29 -10.32
N GLU A 91 4.19 8.01 -11.42
CA GLU A 91 4.86 7.79 -12.72
C GLU A 91 6.38 7.89 -12.63
N LEU A 92 6.90 8.89 -11.91
CA LEU A 92 8.34 9.04 -11.61
C LEU A 92 8.95 7.78 -10.98
N LEU A 93 8.21 7.09 -10.12
CA LEU A 93 8.66 5.85 -9.48
C LEU A 93 8.58 4.66 -10.43
N LYS A 94 7.59 4.62 -11.33
CA LYS A 94 7.51 3.59 -12.38
C LYS A 94 8.72 3.65 -13.31
N THR A 95 9.15 4.86 -13.69
CA THR A 95 10.34 5.07 -14.54
C THR A 95 11.62 4.56 -13.86
N GLU A 96 11.80 4.80 -12.56
CA GLU A 96 13.01 4.34 -11.87
C GLU A 96 12.95 2.85 -11.48
N LEU A 97 11.75 2.31 -11.31
CA LEU A 97 11.53 0.87 -11.18
C LEU A 97 11.88 0.13 -12.48
N SER A 98 11.44 0.62 -13.64
CA SER A 98 11.71 -0.04 -14.93
C SER A 98 13.19 -0.03 -15.31
N LYS A 99 13.94 1.00 -14.88
CA LYS A 99 15.40 1.08 -15.02
C LYS A 99 16.14 0.18 -14.03
N GLY A 100 15.48 -0.34 -12.99
CA GLY A 100 16.12 -1.07 -11.89
C GLY A 100 16.93 -0.18 -10.94
N SER A 101 16.79 1.14 -11.01
CA SER A 101 17.53 2.11 -10.17
C SER A 101 17.11 2.05 -8.70
N ILE A 102 15.87 1.63 -8.43
CA ILE A 102 15.32 1.49 -7.08
C ILE A 102 14.60 0.15 -6.93
N THR A 103 14.61 -0.39 -5.72
CA THR A 103 13.83 -1.61 -5.42
C THR A 103 12.35 -1.28 -5.22
N PHE A 104 11.49 -2.26 -5.41
CA PHE A 104 10.05 -2.13 -5.16
C PHE A 104 9.70 -1.62 -3.76
N ILE A 105 10.38 -2.16 -2.74
CA ILE A 105 10.14 -1.77 -1.35
C ILE A 105 10.51 -0.29 -1.14
N VAL A 106 11.60 0.17 -1.76
CA VAL A 106 12.03 1.57 -1.73
C VAL A 106 11.01 2.47 -2.45
N ALA A 107 10.52 2.04 -3.61
CA ALA A 107 9.50 2.76 -4.35
C ALA A 107 8.18 2.89 -3.57
N GLN A 108 7.78 1.88 -2.79
CA GLN A 108 6.59 1.99 -1.93
C GLN A 108 6.73 3.05 -0.84
N ILE A 109 7.91 3.15 -0.21
CA ILE A 109 8.14 4.17 0.83
C ILE A 109 8.10 5.57 0.21
N LEU A 110 8.72 5.75 -0.97
CA LEU A 110 8.68 7.00 -1.73
C LEU A 110 7.27 7.33 -2.24
N ASN A 111 6.49 6.33 -2.66
CA ASN A 111 5.12 6.53 -3.10
C ASN A 111 4.23 7.01 -1.95
N LYS A 112 4.48 6.50 -0.75
CA LYS A 112 3.80 6.97 0.46
C LYS A 112 4.15 8.42 0.79
N LEU A 113 5.43 8.83 0.63
CA LEU A 113 5.83 10.24 0.74
C LEU A 113 4.98 11.12 -0.18
N TYR A 114 4.82 10.74 -1.45
CA TYR A 114 3.98 11.48 -2.39
C TYR A 114 2.51 11.46 -1.98
N GLN A 115 1.96 10.33 -1.54
CA GLN A 115 0.57 10.27 -1.06
C GLN A 115 0.31 11.22 0.12
N ASP A 116 1.27 11.30 1.04
CA ASP A 116 1.16 12.11 2.26
C ASP A 116 1.37 13.62 2.01
N THR A 117 2.16 13.98 0.99
CA THR A 117 2.55 15.38 0.72
C THR A 117 1.93 15.98 -0.52
N GLN A 118 1.58 15.16 -1.51
CA GLN A 118 1.19 15.53 -2.88
C GLN A 118 2.23 16.45 -3.57
N ASP A 119 3.48 16.45 -3.10
CA ASP A 119 4.57 17.30 -3.61
C ASP A 119 5.48 16.49 -4.54
N GLU A 120 5.35 16.76 -5.84
CA GLU A 120 6.12 16.07 -6.88
C GLU A 120 7.60 16.46 -6.87
N ASN A 121 7.94 17.71 -6.50
CA ASN A 121 9.33 18.15 -6.40
C ASN A 121 10.04 17.44 -5.25
N LEU A 122 9.36 17.31 -4.11
CA LEU A 122 9.87 16.59 -2.95
C LEU A 122 10.07 15.10 -3.26
N LEU A 123 9.12 14.49 -3.97
CA LEU A 123 9.25 13.12 -4.45
C LEU A 123 10.48 12.98 -5.35
N GLN A 124 10.68 13.88 -6.31
CA GLN A 124 11.82 13.83 -7.24
C GLN A 124 13.16 13.97 -6.50
N GLN A 125 13.26 14.90 -5.55
CA GLN A 125 14.45 15.04 -4.71
C GLN A 125 14.72 13.77 -3.90
N ALA A 126 13.68 13.17 -3.34
CA ALA A 126 13.82 11.95 -2.55
C ALA A 126 14.27 10.76 -3.40
N ILE A 127 13.76 10.63 -4.63
CA ILE A 127 14.19 9.61 -5.59
C ILE A 127 15.69 9.78 -5.91
N GLN A 128 16.12 11.00 -6.26
CA GLN A 128 17.52 11.27 -6.63
C GLN A 128 18.49 10.94 -5.50
N GLU A 129 18.17 11.35 -4.27
CA GLU A 129 19.02 11.12 -3.11
C GLU A 129 19.13 9.63 -2.77
N VAL A 130 18.00 8.90 -2.86
CA VAL A 130 17.96 7.45 -2.63
C VAL A 130 18.80 6.69 -3.66
N ILE A 131 18.72 7.05 -4.95
CA ILE A 131 19.50 6.43 -6.02
C ILE A 131 20.97 6.74 -5.85
N LYS A 132 21.33 8.02 -5.65
CA LYS A 132 22.71 8.48 -5.53
C LYS A 132 23.47 7.76 -4.42
N ASN A 133 22.81 7.52 -3.28
CA ASN A 133 23.43 6.88 -2.12
C ASN A 133 23.12 5.38 -2.01
N ASN A 134 22.37 4.82 -2.96
CA ASN A 134 21.94 3.43 -2.98
C ASN A 134 21.30 2.96 -1.65
N TYR A 135 20.36 3.75 -1.13
CA TYR A 135 19.77 3.49 0.19
C TYR A 135 19.03 2.14 0.26
N SER A 136 19.28 1.40 1.33
CA SER A 136 18.45 0.27 1.74
C SER A 136 17.08 0.74 2.23
N LYS A 137 16.12 -0.19 2.35
CA LYS A 137 14.79 0.04 2.95
C LYS A 137 14.85 0.88 4.24
N ARG A 138 15.78 0.55 5.15
CA ARG A 138 15.89 1.19 6.47
C ARG A 138 16.42 2.62 6.34
N GLU A 139 17.38 2.84 5.44
CA GLU A 139 17.96 4.15 5.18
C GLU A 139 16.97 5.06 4.45
N THR A 140 16.25 4.53 3.45
CA THR A 140 15.15 5.25 2.78
C THR A 140 14.08 5.69 3.77
N GLN A 141 13.66 4.81 4.68
CA GLN A 141 12.67 5.16 5.70
C GLN A 141 13.17 6.25 6.64
N LYS A 142 14.43 6.15 7.10
CA LYS A 142 15.04 7.16 7.97
C LYS A 142 15.14 8.50 7.25
N TYR A 143 15.67 8.51 6.03
CA TYR A 143 15.80 9.71 5.20
C TYR A 143 14.45 10.39 4.96
N ILE A 144 13.41 9.64 4.59
CA ILE A 144 12.07 10.21 4.36
C ILE A 144 11.47 10.79 5.64
N ASN A 145 11.66 10.13 6.78
CA ASN A 145 11.22 10.68 8.06
C ASN A 145 11.95 12.00 8.37
N ASP A 146 13.27 12.04 8.20
CA ASP A 146 14.08 13.25 8.40
C ASP A 146 13.70 14.37 7.41
N LEU A 147 13.35 14.02 6.17
CA LEU A 147 12.91 14.94 5.12
C LEU A 147 11.53 15.54 5.44
N LEU A 148 10.59 14.71 5.94
CA LEU A 148 9.27 15.14 6.39
C LEU A 148 9.35 16.02 7.64
N ASN A 149 10.26 15.69 8.58
CA ASN A 149 10.58 16.51 9.76
C ASN A 149 11.09 17.89 9.35
N LYS A 150 12.06 17.95 8.42
CA LYS A 150 12.69 19.21 7.98
C LYS A 150 11.75 20.13 7.21
N ASN A 151 10.87 19.57 6.39
CA ASN A 151 9.98 20.36 5.53
C ASN A 151 8.63 20.68 6.18
N GLY A 152 8.44 20.40 7.47
CA GLY A 152 7.21 20.77 8.20
C GLY A 152 5.94 20.04 7.72
N TYR A 153 6.06 19.02 6.87
CA TYR A 153 4.96 18.17 6.42
C TYR A 153 4.39 17.28 7.54
N ILE A 154 5.08 17.24 8.67
CA ILE A 154 4.59 16.68 9.92
C ILE A 154 3.67 17.72 10.58
N LYS A 155 2.36 17.57 10.40
CA LYS A 155 1.34 18.13 11.31
C LYS A 155 1.38 17.48 12.72
N THR A 156 2.51 16.93 13.15
CA THR A 156 2.52 15.75 14.04
C THR A 156 3.71 15.69 15.00
N ASP A 157 4.01 16.80 15.69
CA ASP A 157 4.46 16.64 17.08
C ASP A 157 3.24 16.67 18.01
N GLU A 158 2.46 17.75 17.98
CA GLU A 158 1.29 17.90 18.84
C GLU A 158 0.21 16.83 18.55
N LEU A 159 -0.12 16.59 17.29
CA LEU A 159 -1.22 15.68 16.92
C LEU A 159 -0.87 14.21 17.12
N LEU A 160 0.42 13.85 17.00
CA LEU A 160 0.92 12.52 17.32
C LEU A 160 1.00 12.32 18.83
N GLU A 161 1.40 13.36 19.56
CA GLU A 161 1.41 13.39 21.03
C GLU A 161 -0.02 13.26 21.59
N TYR A 162 -1.00 13.99 21.06
CA TYR A 162 -2.41 13.86 21.43
C TYR A 162 -2.93 12.44 21.16
N LYS A 163 -2.65 11.86 19.99
CA LYS A 163 -3.02 10.47 19.67
C LYS A 163 -2.38 9.46 20.62
N ASN A 164 -1.14 9.68 21.04
CA ASN A 164 -0.45 8.81 21.98
C ASN A 164 -0.99 8.95 23.40
N LYS A 165 -1.33 10.17 23.85
CA LYS A 165 -1.99 10.44 25.13
C LYS A 165 -3.39 9.79 25.18
N LEU A 166 -4.19 9.93 24.13
CA LEU A 166 -5.51 9.30 24.01
C LEU A 166 -5.43 7.77 24.02
N LYS A 167 -4.43 7.17 23.36
CA LYS A 167 -4.18 5.71 23.43
C LYS A 167 -3.78 5.22 24.82
N LYS A 168 -3.08 6.04 25.61
CA LYS A 168 -2.77 5.71 27.01
C LYS A 168 -4.04 5.72 27.86
N ILE A 169 -4.89 6.72 27.66
CA ILE A 169 -6.20 6.82 28.34
C ILE A 169 -7.09 5.63 27.99
N SER A 170 -7.20 5.27 26.70
CA SER A 170 -8.03 4.14 26.26
C SER A 170 -7.57 2.77 26.78
N ARG A 171 -6.32 2.66 27.22
CA ARG A 171 -5.72 1.43 27.78
C ARG A 171 -5.65 1.45 29.30
N ALA A 172 -5.94 2.58 29.93
CA ALA A 172 -5.96 2.71 31.36
C ALA A 172 -7.13 1.89 31.94
N LYS A 173 -6.90 1.29 33.11
CA LYS A 173 -7.92 0.53 33.84
C LYS A 173 -8.81 1.49 34.63
N ILE A 174 -9.64 2.23 33.90
CA ILE A 174 -10.57 3.25 34.44
C ILE A 174 -11.60 2.60 35.38
N ASP A 175 -11.87 1.31 35.18
CA ASP A 175 -12.69 0.45 36.05
C ASP A 175 -12.17 0.36 37.50
N LYS A 176 -10.85 0.53 37.69
CA LYS A 176 -10.17 0.42 38.99
C LYS A 176 -10.05 1.72 39.79
N LEU A 177 -10.52 2.84 39.23
CA LEU A 177 -10.54 4.12 39.93
C LEU A 177 -11.64 4.12 41.01
N ASP A 178 -11.43 4.88 42.08
CA ASP A 178 -12.47 5.12 43.09
C ASP A 178 -13.61 6.01 42.55
N ASP A 179 -14.71 6.12 43.29
CA ASP A 179 -15.92 6.80 42.80
C ASP A 179 -15.71 8.31 42.60
N GLU A 180 -14.83 8.93 43.38
CA GLU A 180 -14.49 10.35 43.28
C GLU A 180 -13.60 10.63 42.05
N GLN A 181 -12.61 9.77 41.81
CA GLN A 181 -11.74 9.80 40.63
C GLN A 181 -12.51 9.53 39.35
N LYS A 182 -13.52 8.65 39.38
CA LYS A 182 -14.39 8.37 38.22
C LYS A 182 -15.22 9.60 37.85
N GLN A 183 -15.80 10.29 38.84
CA GLN A 183 -16.54 11.54 38.58
C GLN A 183 -15.62 12.63 38.01
N GLN A 184 -14.43 12.82 38.57
CA GLN A 184 -13.46 13.80 38.06
C GLN A 184 -13.00 13.47 36.63
N PHE A 185 -12.71 12.19 36.36
CA PHE A 185 -12.31 11.74 35.02
C PHE A 185 -13.41 11.97 33.99
N GLN A 186 -14.68 11.70 34.36
CA GLN A 186 -15.81 11.90 33.47
C GLN A 186 -16.05 13.38 33.15
N MET A 187 -15.95 14.27 34.15
CA MET A 187 -16.04 15.73 33.92
C MET A 187 -14.98 16.23 32.96
N LEU A 188 -13.73 15.81 33.12
CA LEU A 188 -12.62 16.20 32.23
C LEU A 188 -12.82 15.67 30.81
N LEU A 189 -13.39 14.47 30.66
CA LEU A 189 -13.65 13.87 29.36
C LEU A 189 -14.79 14.59 28.62
N ASP A 190 -15.82 15.00 29.35
CA ASP A 190 -16.93 15.82 28.82
C ASP A 190 -16.44 17.22 28.41
N GLU A 191 -15.54 17.84 29.17
CA GLU A 191 -14.89 19.10 28.79
C GLU A 191 -14.05 18.94 27.52
N MET A 192 -13.27 17.86 27.41
CA MET A 192 -12.50 17.56 26.20
C MET A 192 -13.41 17.38 24.98
N ILE A 193 -14.55 16.71 25.13
CA ILE A 193 -15.54 16.53 24.05
C ILE A 193 -16.17 17.87 23.64
N LYS A 194 -16.46 18.74 24.60
CA LYS A 194 -17.00 20.09 24.35
C LYS A 194 -16.07 20.98 23.54
N ILE A 195 -14.76 20.84 23.72
CA ILE A 195 -13.75 21.63 22.99
C ILE A 195 -13.68 21.23 21.50
N ILE A 196 -14.02 19.98 21.18
CA ILE A 196 -13.88 19.41 19.83
C ILE A 196 -15.21 19.24 19.07
N SER A 197 -16.35 19.56 19.70
CA SER A 197 -17.71 19.54 19.11
C SER A 197 -18.15 20.93 18.69
#